data_AF-A0A3B6UCA2-F1
#
_entry.id   AF-A0A3B6UCA2-F1
#
_cell.length_a   1.000
_cell.length_b   1.000
_cell.length_c   1.000
_cell.angle_alpha   90.00
_cell.angle_beta   90.00
_cell.angle_gamma   90.00
#
_symmetry.space_group_name_H-M   'P 1'
#
loop_
_entity.id
_entity.type
_entity.pdbx_description
1 polymer ?
#
loop_
_entity_poly.entity_id
_entity_poly.type
_entity_poly.pdbx_seq_one_letter_code
_entity_poly.pdbx_strand_id
1 'polypeptide(L)'
;MAHARSIPLPTYYDLMISCFLLFLAMTYATTHAAALSFDYNFTVPRDRKQLKFINASYAGRDRVILTDDSSNLTGRVVHRKPVRLWDDRTGRRASFTTSFRFAIVQESNRTDNLSRGDGMAFFLGPFPATTPPPGSDGGLLGLFSNPNSTGAADSRRPPHILAVEFDTRWNHGWDPSNGDGAGGGDHIGVDVNGIRSNRTRSLPPLSLHGIMWASVTYDGESKVMKVALRKTELASEESSTTYEFNATMDLRDDAGLVQDAAVGFSAATGVLCESHQLLSWSFHSTGNPFQI
;
A
#
# COMPACT_ATOMS: atom_id res chain seq x y z
N MET A 1 -40.88 31.49 -55.45
CA MET A 1 -41.48 31.93 -54.17
C MET A 1 -40.80 31.14 -53.06
N ALA A 2 -39.95 31.79 -52.26
CA ALA A 2 -39.31 31.15 -51.12
C ALA A 2 -40.18 31.38 -49.88
N HIS A 3 -40.77 30.32 -49.34
CA HIS A 3 -41.48 30.36 -48.07
C HIS A 3 -40.45 30.45 -46.94
N ALA A 4 -40.26 31.64 -46.37
CA ALA A 4 -39.54 31.79 -45.12
C ALA A 4 -40.38 31.17 -43.99
N ARG A 5 -39.94 30.03 -43.47
CA ARG A 5 -40.53 29.44 -42.26
C ARG A 5 -40.02 30.22 -41.05
N SER A 6 -40.94 30.80 -40.29
CA SER A 6 -40.64 31.40 -39.00
C SER A 6 -40.27 30.30 -38.00
N ILE A 7 -39.12 30.48 -37.33
CA ILE A 7 -38.70 29.59 -36.25
C ILE A 7 -39.28 30.18 -34.95
N PRO A 8 -40.10 29.43 -34.20
CA PRO A 8 -40.66 29.92 -32.95
C PRO A 8 -39.55 30.10 -31.90
N LEU A 9 -39.62 31.21 -31.16
CA LEU A 9 -38.72 31.49 -30.04
C LEU A 9 -39.11 30.61 -28.83
N PRO A 10 -38.12 30.11 -28.06
CA PRO A 10 -38.39 29.30 -26.88
C PRO A 10 -39.18 30.08 -25.83
N THR A 11 -40.11 29.39 -25.17
CA THR A 11 -40.92 29.97 -24.09
C THR A 11 -40.14 30.03 -22.78
N TYR A 12 -40.63 30.80 -21.80
CA TYR A 12 -40.04 30.87 -20.46
C TYR A 12 -39.88 29.48 -19.81
N TYR A 13 -40.85 28.59 -20.01
CA TYR A 13 -40.81 27.22 -19.51
C TYR A 13 -39.72 26.37 -20.18
N ASP A 14 -39.49 26.55 -21.50
CA ASP A 14 -38.41 25.86 -22.22
C ASP A 14 -37.03 26.26 -21.69
N LEU A 15 -36.87 27.54 -21.34
CA LEU A 15 -35.63 28.06 -20.75
C LEU A 15 -35.41 27.52 -19.33
N MET A 16 -36.46 27.46 -18.51
CA MET A 16 -36.37 26.89 -17.16
C MET A 16 -36.04 25.40 -17.16
N ILE A 17 -36.65 24.62 -18.06
CA ILE A 17 -36.35 23.19 -18.21
C ILE A 17 -34.91 23.00 -18.70
N SER A 18 -34.45 23.81 -19.66
CA SER A 18 -33.06 23.76 -20.13
C SER A 18 -32.05 24.09 -19.03
N CYS A 19 -32.32 25.10 -18.20
CA CYS A 19 -31.49 25.43 -17.04
C CYS A 19 -31.51 24.33 -15.97
N PHE A 20 -32.66 23.71 -15.72
CA PHE A 20 -32.78 22.61 -14.77
C PHE A 20 -32.05 21.35 -15.26
N LEU A 21 -32.13 21.03 -16.56
CA LEU A 21 -31.40 19.92 -17.17
C LEU A 21 -29.89 20.19 -17.22
N LEU A 22 -29.46 21.44 -17.46
CA LEU A 22 -28.06 21.85 -17.34
C LEU A 22 -27.58 21.72 -15.89
N PHE A 23 -28.36 22.17 -14.92
CA PHE A 23 -28.04 22.00 -13.50
C PHE A 23 -27.94 20.51 -13.14
N LEU A 24 -28.90 19.69 -13.57
CA LEU A 24 -28.84 18.23 -13.38
C LEU A 24 -27.57 17.66 -14.03
N ALA A 25 -27.30 17.99 -15.29
CA ALA A 25 -26.12 17.53 -16.01
C ALA A 25 -24.81 17.95 -15.31
N MET A 26 -24.74 19.16 -14.76
CA MET A 26 -23.60 19.65 -13.99
C MET A 26 -23.45 18.91 -12.64
N THR A 27 -24.55 18.58 -11.96
CA THR A 27 -24.52 17.74 -10.74
C THR A 27 -24.18 16.28 -11.01
N TYR A 28 -24.56 15.72 -12.16
CA TYR A 28 -24.17 14.37 -12.59
C TYR A 28 -22.73 14.32 -13.14
N ALA A 29 -22.20 15.43 -13.67
CA ALA A 29 -20.84 15.52 -14.19
C ALA A 29 -19.76 15.76 -13.11
N THR A 30 -20.16 15.94 -11.84
CA THR A 30 -19.24 16.33 -10.75
C THR A 30 -19.21 15.31 -9.61
N THR A 31 -19.22 14.01 -9.89
CA THR A 31 -18.68 13.04 -8.92
C THR A 31 -17.14 13.08 -8.99
N HIS A 32 -16.54 14.13 -8.43
CA HIS A 32 -15.09 14.19 -8.25
C HIS A 32 -14.68 13.23 -7.13
N ALA A 33 -13.67 12.41 -7.39
CA ALA A 33 -13.11 11.56 -6.34
C ALA A 33 -12.45 12.44 -5.29
N ALA A 34 -13.04 12.45 -4.10
CA ALA A 34 -12.47 13.10 -2.95
C ALA A 34 -11.13 12.45 -2.57
N ALA A 35 -10.21 13.27 -2.07
CA ALA A 35 -9.02 12.83 -1.36
C ALA A 35 -9.38 11.76 -0.31
N LEU A 36 -8.57 10.71 -0.18
CA LEU A 36 -8.65 9.80 0.96
C LEU A 36 -7.70 10.31 2.04
N SER A 37 -8.23 10.57 3.23
CA SER A 37 -7.42 10.98 4.38
C SER A 37 -7.92 10.32 5.66
N PHE A 38 -7.01 9.74 6.44
CA PHE A 38 -7.28 9.24 7.79
C PHE A 38 -6.01 9.21 8.63
N ASP A 39 -6.19 9.16 9.94
CA ASP A 39 -5.12 9.01 10.92
C ASP A 39 -5.62 8.10 12.04
N TYR A 40 -5.06 6.90 12.13
CA TYR A 40 -5.45 5.89 13.11
C TYR A 40 -4.40 5.74 14.18
N ASN A 41 -4.85 5.82 15.42
CA ASN A 41 -4.10 5.40 16.59
C ASN A 41 -4.77 4.14 17.14
N PHE A 42 -4.13 2.98 17.03
CA PHE A 42 -4.78 1.73 17.40
C PHE A 42 -4.93 1.53 18.91
N THR A 43 -4.45 2.44 19.75
CA THR A 43 -4.89 2.51 21.16
C THR A 43 -6.36 2.93 21.29
N VAL A 44 -6.94 3.54 20.25
CA VAL A 44 -8.34 4.00 20.17
C VAL A 44 -9.20 2.95 19.43
N PRO A 45 -10.16 2.28 20.09
CA PRO A 45 -10.92 1.19 19.46
C PRO A 45 -11.77 1.60 18.25
N ARG A 46 -12.25 2.86 18.21
CA ARG A 46 -13.15 3.35 17.14
C ARG A 46 -12.49 3.43 15.77
N ASP A 47 -11.18 3.64 15.73
CA ASP A 47 -10.38 3.80 14.50
C ASP A 47 -10.42 2.54 13.61
N ARG A 48 -10.78 1.39 14.21
CA ARG A 48 -10.81 0.08 13.54
C ARG A 48 -12.10 -0.17 12.75
N LYS A 49 -13.14 0.65 12.93
CA LYS A 49 -14.43 0.49 12.22
C LYS A 49 -14.33 0.68 10.71
N GLN A 50 -13.24 1.27 10.21
CA GLN A 50 -12.99 1.46 8.79
C GLN A 50 -12.01 0.44 8.22
N LEU A 51 -11.57 -0.55 9.02
CA LEU A 51 -10.63 -1.59 8.61
C LEU A 51 -11.30 -2.94 8.35
N LYS A 52 -10.97 -3.55 7.21
CA LYS A 52 -11.31 -4.94 6.89
C LYS A 52 -10.09 -5.82 7.18
N PHE A 53 -10.29 -6.78 8.08
CA PHE A 53 -9.31 -7.82 8.42
C PHE A 53 -9.56 -9.04 7.52
N ILE A 54 -8.50 -9.68 7.06
CA ILE A 54 -8.54 -10.77 6.09
C ILE A 54 -7.51 -11.83 6.53
N ASN A 55 -7.97 -13.08 6.53
CA ASN A 55 -7.23 -14.25 6.94
C ASN A 55 -6.75 -14.17 8.41
N ALA A 56 -5.47 -14.31 8.70
CA ALA A 56 -4.96 -14.38 10.08
C ALA A 56 -5.00 -13.04 10.83
N SER A 57 -5.28 -11.92 10.15
CA SER A 57 -5.22 -10.61 10.78
C SER A 57 -6.42 -10.33 11.70
N TYR A 58 -6.17 -9.61 12.79
CA TYR A 58 -7.21 -9.23 13.74
C TYR A 58 -6.87 -7.95 14.50
N ALA A 59 -7.87 -7.42 15.22
CA ALA A 59 -7.71 -6.27 16.10
C ALA A 59 -7.23 -6.74 17.49
N GLY A 60 -5.97 -6.44 17.82
CA GLY A 60 -5.46 -6.57 19.19
C GLY A 60 -5.98 -5.49 20.13
N ARG A 61 -5.51 -5.46 21.38
CA ARG A 61 -6.00 -4.49 22.38
C ARG A 61 -5.67 -3.04 22.01
N ASP A 62 -4.46 -2.78 21.54
CA ASP A 62 -3.88 -1.46 21.29
C ASP A 62 -3.19 -1.37 19.91
N ARG A 63 -3.38 -2.39 19.08
CA ARG A 63 -2.69 -2.59 17.79
C ARG A 63 -3.54 -3.44 16.84
N VAL A 64 -3.19 -3.43 15.58
CA VAL A 64 -3.60 -4.46 14.61
C VAL A 64 -2.52 -5.52 14.54
N ILE A 65 -2.92 -6.79 14.56
CA ILE A 65 -2.04 -7.93 14.35
C ILE A 65 -2.28 -8.42 12.92
N LEU A 66 -1.23 -8.45 12.09
CA LEU A 66 -1.29 -9.02 10.75
C LEU A 66 -1.07 -10.54 10.82
N THR A 67 -0.05 -10.96 11.57
CA THR A 67 0.17 -12.37 11.93
C THR A 67 0.67 -12.48 13.37
N ASP A 68 0.32 -13.58 14.03
CA ASP A 68 0.98 -14.01 15.26
C ASP A 68 2.32 -14.68 14.94
N ASP A 69 3.15 -14.94 15.96
CA ASP A 69 4.39 -15.71 15.83
C ASP A 69 4.07 -17.22 15.70
N SER A 70 3.49 -17.58 14.57
CA SER A 70 3.09 -18.95 14.23
C SER A 70 3.33 -19.20 12.75
N SER A 71 3.61 -20.46 12.40
CA SER A 71 4.04 -20.81 11.06
C SER A 71 2.92 -20.73 10.02
N ASN A 72 3.30 -20.40 8.78
CA ASN A 72 2.45 -20.45 7.57
C ASN A 72 1.17 -19.61 7.67
N LEU A 73 1.26 -18.44 8.31
CA LEU A 73 0.18 -17.46 8.36
C LEU A 73 0.31 -16.47 7.21
N THR A 74 -0.83 -16.00 6.73
CA THR A 74 -0.92 -14.78 5.93
C THR A 74 -2.01 -13.91 6.50
N GLY A 75 -1.80 -12.61 6.60
CA GLY A 75 -2.81 -11.70 7.09
C GLY A 75 -2.74 -10.35 6.39
N ARG A 76 -3.92 -9.82 6.08
CA ARG A 76 -4.03 -8.49 5.48
C ARG A 76 -4.97 -7.62 6.27
N VAL A 77 -4.66 -6.33 6.41
CA VAL A 77 -5.60 -5.32 6.85
C VAL A 77 -5.71 -4.26 5.78
N VAL A 78 -6.93 -3.88 5.40
CA VAL A 78 -7.16 -2.85 4.38
C VAL A 78 -8.16 -1.81 4.84
N HIS A 79 -8.01 -0.59 4.36
CA HIS A 79 -9.03 0.44 4.52
C HIS A 79 -10.27 0.08 3.69
N ARG A 80 -11.48 0.28 4.23
CA ARG A 80 -12.74 -0.11 3.58
C ARG A 80 -13.08 0.73 2.34
N LYS A 81 -12.58 1.96 2.24
CA LYS A 81 -12.74 2.80 1.06
C LYS A 81 -11.48 2.74 0.18
N PRO A 82 -11.63 2.73 -1.15
CA PRO A 82 -10.49 2.77 -2.04
C PRO A 82 -9.82 4.15 -2.01
N VAL A 83 -8.58 4.21 -2.46
CA VAL A 83 -7.89 5.45 -2.85
C VAL A 83 -7.93 5.60 -4.37
N ARG A 84 -8.33 6.77 -4.86
CA ARG A 84 -8.21 7.06 -6.29
C ARG A 84 -6.77 7.49 -6.61
N LEU A 85 -6.05 6.67 -7.36
CA LEU A 85 -4.64 6.88 -7.70
C LEU A 85 -4.43 7.77 -8.92
N TRP A 86 -5.43 7.89 -9.80
CA TRP A 86 -5.38 8.71 -11.00
C TRP A 86 -6.78 8.98 -11.57
N ASP A 87 -6.90 9.87 -12.55
CA ASP A 87 -8.18 10.23 -13.19
C ASP A 87 -8.11 9.96 -14.70
N ASP A 88 -8.96 9.07 -15.21
CA ASP A 88 -9.05 8.72 -16.63
C ASP A 88 -9.37 9.92 -17.52
N ARG A 89 -10.18 10.85 -17.04
CA ARG A 89 -10.63 11.99 -17.84
C ARG A 89 -9.52 13.03 -18.00
N THR A 90 -8.69 13.20 -16.98
CA THR A 90 -7.65 14.25 -16.97
C THR A 90 -6.24 13.70 -17.15
N GLY A 91 -6.06 12.37 -17.04
CA GLY A 91 -4.75 11.71 -17.05
C GLY A 91 -3.91 11.97 -15.80
N ARG A 92 -4.36 12.82 -14.87
CA ARG A 92 -3.59 13.23 -13.69
C ARG A 92 -3.41 12.07 -12.72
N ARG A 93 -2.19 11.92 -12.20
CA ARG A 93 -1.88 10.99 -11.10
C ARG A 93 -2.07 11.72 -9.76
N ALA A 94 -2.60 11.02 -8.78
CA ALA A 94 -2.65 11.49 -7.41
C ALA A 94 -1.27 11.35 -6.75
N SER A 95 -0.97 12.26 -5.84
CA SER A 95 0.14 12.11 -4.89
C SER A 95 -0.42 11.57 -3.59
N PHE A 96 0.39 10.84 -2.83
CA PHE A 96 0.00 10.41 -1.50
C PHE A 96 1.17 10.37 -0.52
N THR A 97 0.83 10.43 0.75
CA THR A 97 1.72 10.19 1.87
C THR A 97 1.05 9.19 2.80
N THR A 98 1.78 8.18 3.23
CA THR A 98 1.39 7.33 4.34
C THR A 98 2.51 7.26 5.36
N SER A 99 2.14 7.25 6.63
CA SER A 99 3.08 7.09 7.74
C SER A 99 2.50 6.08 8.70
N PHE A 100 3.35 5.21 9.24
CA PHE A 100 2.90 4.17 10.16
C PHE A 100 3.97 3.84 11.18
N ARG A 101 3.47 3.40 12.33
CA ARG A 101 4.27 2.76 13.38
C ARG A 101 3.94 1.30 13.38
N PHE A 102 4.94 0.46 13.34
CA PHE A 102 4.76 -0.98 13.30
C PHE A 102 5.79 -1.64 14.22
N ALA A 103 5.55 -2.92 14.53
CA ALA A 103 6.49 -3.73 15.27
C ALA A 103 6.61 -5.10 14.63
N ILE A 104 7.85 -5.59 14.58
CA ILE A 104 8.17 -6.97 14.23
C ILE A 104 8.82 -7.59 15.47
N VAL A 105 8.18 -8.62 16.02
CA VAL A 105 8.58 -9.21 17.31
C VAL A 105 8.45 -10.73 17.28
N GLN A 106 9.38 -11.42 17.93
CA GLN A 106 9.27 -12.85 18.20
C GLN A 106 8.80 -13.08 19.63
N GLU A 107 8.17 -14.22 19.89
CA GLU A 107 7.81 -14.63 21.25
C GLU A 107 9.05 -14.89 22.12
N SER A 108 8.95 -14.51 23.39
CA SER A 108 10.06 -14.37 24.34
C SER A 108 10.89 -15.63 24.63
N ASN A 109 10.47 -16.79 24.14
CA ASN A 109 11.17 -18.07 24.36
C ASN A 109 12.18 -18.42 23.25
N ARG A 110 12.30 -17.60 22.19
CA ARG A 110 13.33 -17.78 21.18
C ARG A 110 14.57 -16.96 21.55
N THR A 111 15.66 -17.67 21.80
CA THR A 111 16.92 -17.08 22.30
C THR A 111 17.81 -16.53 21.20
N ASP A 112 17.50 -16.79 19.92
CA ASP A 112 18.21 -16.25 18.78
C ASP A 112 17.26 -15.59 17.76
N ASN A 113 17.51 -14.31 17.47
CA ASN A 113 16.85 -13.60 16.37
C ASN A 113 17.21 -14.19 14.99
N LEU A 114 18.05 -15.23 14.93
CA LEU A 114 18.53 -15.89 13.72
C LEU A 114 17.46 -16.75 13.03
N SER A 115 16.42 -17.15 13.77
CA SER A 115 15.35 -18.02 13.30
C SER A 115 14.02 -17.27 13.17
N ARG A 116 13.98 -16.26 12.29
CA ARG A 116 12.82 -15.39 12.07
C ARG A 116 12.45 -15.25 10.60
N GLY A 117 11.22 -14.81 10.36
CA GLY A 117 10.70 -14.52 9.03
C GLY A 117 9.17 -14.36 8.99
N ASP A 118 8.60 -13.86 7.90
CA ASP A 118 9.31 -13.46 6.67
C ASP A 118 9.21 -11.96 6.38
N GLY A 119 8.30 -11.25 7.05
CA GLY A 119 8.18 -9.80 6.94
C GLY A 119 6.75 -9.32 6.69
N MET A 120 6.66 -8.01 6.47
CA MET A 120 5.40 -7.33 6.17
C MET A 120 5.59 -6.26 5.12
N ALA A 121 4.49 -5.82 4.51
CA ALA A 121 4.51 -4.77 3.50
C ALA A 121 3.30 -3.85 3.60
N PHE A 122 3.52 -2.56 3.35
CA PHE A 122 2.46 -1.64 2.92
C PHE A 122 2.17 -1.89 1.44
N PHE A 123 0.91 -1.95 1.02
CA PHE A 123 0.60 -2.23 -0.38
C PHE A 123 -0.56 -1.39 -0.94
N LEU A 124 -0.48 -1.16 -2.25
CA LEU A 124 -1.57 -0.74 -3.13
C LEU A 124 -1.92 -1.90 -4.06
N GLY A 125 -3.21 -2.17 -4.26
CA GLY A 125 -3.62 -3.29 -5.10
C GLY A 125 -5.08 -3.26 -5.54
N PRO A 126 -5.60 -4.38 -6.08
CA PRO A 126 -6.97 -4.44 -6.59
C PRO A 126 -8.01 -4.14 -5.50
N PHE A 127 -9.04 -3.38 -5.86
CA PHE A 127 -10.21 -3.12 -5.01
C PHE A 127 -11.47 -3.77 -5.58
N PRO A 128 -12.29 -4.46 -4.77
CA PRO A 128 -12.09 -4.74 -3.34
C PRO A 128 -10.96 -5.76 -3.10
N ALA A 129 -10.22 -5.59 -2.00
CA ALA A 129 -9.18 -6.54 -1.64
C ALA A 129 -9.76 -7.92 -1.28
N THR A 130 -9.11 -8.95 -1.82
CA THR A 130 -9.46 -10.36 -1.65
C THR A 130 -8.53 -11.08 -0.67
N THR A 131 -8.82 -12.36 -0.40
CA THR A 131 -7.91 -13.26 0.31
C THR A 131 -6.55 -13.33 -0.38
N PRO A 132 -5.46 -13.51 0.37
CA PRO A 132 -4.14 -13.81 -0.17
C PRO A 132 -4.17 -14.97 -1.19
N PRO A 133 -3.32 -14.95 -2.23
CA PRO A 133 -3.19 -16.06 -3.16
C PRO A 133 -2.80 -17.37 -2.45
N PRO A 134 -3.22 -18.55 -2.94
CA PRO A 134 -2.72 -19.82 -2.41
C PRO A 134 -1.19 -19.92 -2.55
N GLY A 135 -0.52 -20.39 -1.50
CA GLY A 135 0.95 -20.53 -1.47
C GLY A 135 1.70 -19.21 -1.39
N SER A 136 1.05 -18.12 -0.96
CA SER A 136 1.68 -16.81 -0.76
C SER A 136 2.24 -16.60 0.65
N ASP A 137 2.28 -17.64 1.48
CA ASP A 137 2.91 -17.59 2.80
C ASP A 137 4.44 -17.47 2.73
N GLY A 138 5.08 -17.29 3.88
CA GLY A 138 6.51 -17.03 3.97
C GLY A 138 6.97 -15.82 3.17
N GLY A 139 8.13 -15.94 2.51
CA GLY A 139 8.78 -14.87 1.74
C GLY A 139 7.96 -14.27 0.60
N LEU A 140 6.75 -14.74 0.30
CA LEU A 140 5.85 -14.11 -0.67
C LEU A 140 4.85 -13.11 -0.03
N LEU A 141 5.00 -12.86 1.27
CA LEU A 141 4.40 -11.79 2.08
C LEU A 141 2.87 -11.72 2.06
N GLY A 142 2.22 -12.81 1.67
CA GLY A 142 0.77 -12.83 1.47
C GLY A 142 0.33 -12.03 0.26
N LEU A 143 1.23 -11.64 -0.66
CA LEU A 143 0.99 -10.75 -1.79
C LEU A 143 1.10 -11.45 -3.14
N PHE A 144 2.11 -12.31 -3.30
CA PHE A 144 2.47 -12.95 -4.55
C PHE A 144 2.38 -14.48 -4.46
N SER A 145 2.30 -15.17 -5.59
CA SER A 145 2.22 -16.65 -5.62
C SER A 145 3.28 -17.28 -6.53
N ASN A 146 4.11 -16.48 -7.19
CA ASN A 146 5.16 -16.96 -8.08
C ASN A 146 6.53 -16.46 -7.59
N PRO A 147 7.33 -17.30 -6.93
CA PRO A 147 8.66 -16.93 -6.45
C PRO A 147 9.66 -16.65 -7.58
N ASN A 148 9.38 -17.12 -8.80
CA ASN A 148 10.22 -16.86 -9.96
C ASN A 148 9.83 -15.58 -10.72
N SER A 149 8.75 -14.91 -10.32
CA SER A 149 8.28 -13.69 -11.00
C SER A 149 9.34 -12.59 -10.93
N THR A 150 9.67 -12.01 -12.08
CA THR A 150 10.45 -10.79 -12.18
C THR A 150 9.58 -9.53 -12.32
N GLY A 151 8.27 -9.64 -12.08
CA GLY A 151 7.29 -8.55 -12.19
C GLY A 151 6.33 -8.71 -13.36
N ALA A 152 5.73 -7.59 -13.82
CA ALA A 152 4.61 -7.60 -14.77
C ALA A 152 4.92 -8.30 -16.11
N ALA A 153 6.16 -8.23 -16.59
CA ALA A 153 6.59 -8.82 -17.85
C ALA A 153 6.55 -10.35 -17.87
N ASP A 154 6.61 -11.02 -16.71
CA ASP A 154 6.70 -12.48 -16.60
C ASP A 154 5.33 -13.16 -16.40
N SER A 155 4.26 -12.37 -16.29
CA SER A 155 2.92 -12.90 -16.04
C SER A 155 1.92 -12.45 -17.12
N ARG A 156 1.19 -13.41 -17.70
CA ARG A 156 0.06 -13.11 -18.59
C ARG A 156 -1.11 -12.43 -17.86
N ARG A 157 -1.08 -12.43 -16.53
CA ARG A 157 -2.08 -11.86 -15.61
C ARG A 157 -1.34 -11.33 -14.37
N PRO A 158 -0.80 -10.10 -14.41
CA PRO A 158 -0.09 -9.55 -13.27
C PRO A 158 -1.04 -9.38 -12.07
N PRO A 159 -0.52 -9.44 -10.83
CA PRO A 159 -1.34 -9.29 -9.63
C PRO A 159 -1.88 -7.86 -9.46
N HIS A 160 -1.32 -6.89 -10.20
CA HIS A 160 -1.62 -5.46 -10.08
C HIS A 160 -1.42 -4.97 -8.65
N ILE A 161 -0.25 -5.29 -8.08
CA ILE A 161 0.15 -4.94 -6.72
C ILE A 161 1.46 -4.17 -6.77
N LEU A 162 1.49 -3.08 -6.02
CA LEU A 162 2.73 -2.43 -5.61
C LEU A 162 2.85 -2.57 -4.10
N ALA A 163 4.04 -2.93 -3.62
CA ALA A 163 4.29 -3.05 -2.19
C ALA A 163 5.59 -2.35 -1.79
N VAL A 164 5.62 -1.84 -0.57
CA VAL A 164 6.84 -1.45 0.13
C VAL A 164 7.05 -2.47 1.23
N GLU A 165 8.00 -3.37 1.02
CA GLU A 165 8.31 -4.48 1.92
C GLU A 165 9.33 -4.11 3.00
N PHE A 166 9.19 -4.79 4.13
CA PHE A 166 10.10 -4.81 5.28
C PHE A 166 10.44 -6.28 5.52
N ASP A 167 11.50 -6.73 4.85
CA ASP A 167 11.88 -8.14 4.74
C ASP A 167 12.95 -8.48 5.77
N THR A 168 12.66 -9.48 6.60
CA THR A 168 13.51 -9.95 7.69
C THR A 168 14.20 -11.27 7.38
N ARG A 169 13.90 -11.88 6.22
CA ARG A 169 14.32 -13.23 5.86
C ARG A 169 14.76 -13.31 4.40
N TRP A 170 16.08 -13.29 4.23
CA TRP A 170 16.68 -13.53 2.93
C TRP A 170 16.31 -14.90 2.33
N ASN A 171 15.84 -14.85 1.10
CA ASN A 171 15.53 -15.95 0.23
C ASN A 171 16.44 -15.93 -0.99
N HIS A 172 17.18 -17.03 -1.16
CA HIS A 172 18.03 -17.21 -2.33
C HIS A 172 17.20 -17.22 -3.61
N GLY A 173 17.53 -16.30 -4.51
CA GLY A 173 16.88 -16.19 -5.80
C GLY A 173 16.42 -14.77 -6.06
N TRP A 174 15.66 -14.16 -5.15
CA TRP A 174 15.07 -12.83 -5.34
C TRP A 174 15.65 -11.74 -4.44
N ASP A 175 16.11 -12.07 -3.23
CA ASP A 175 16.58 -11.03 -2.30
C ASP A 175 18.02 -10.57 -2.55
N PRO A 176 18.33 -9.30 -2.23
CA PRO A 176 19.66 -8.75 -2.39
C PRO A 176 20.69 -9.54 -1.59
N SER A 177 21.81 -9.88 -2.22
CA SER A 177 22.96 -10.43 -1.51
C SER A 177 23.78 -9.31 -0.87
N ASN A 178 24.28 -9.52 0.35
CA ASN A 178 25.17 -8.56 1.01
C ASN A 178 26.62 -8.59 0.47
N GLY A 179 26.91 -9.45 -0.52
CA GLY A 179 28.24 -9.59 -1.12
C GLY A 179 29.28 -10.33 -0.27
N ASP A 180 28.93 -10.74 0.96
CA ASP A 180 29.82 -11.42 1.93
C ASP A 180 29.68 -12.96 1.95
N GLY A 181 28.81 -13.52 1.11
CA GLY A 181 28.59 -14.97 1.01
C GLY A 181 27.79 -15.60 2.15
N ALA A 182 27.29 -14.81 3.11
CA ALA A 182 26.56 -15.31 4.29
C ALA A 182 25.02 -15.42 4.10
N GLY A 183 24.50 -15.11 2.90
CA GLY A 183 23.07 -14.89 2.72
C GLY A 183 22.69 -13.49 3.21
N GLY A 184 21.80 -12.82 2.48
CA GLY A 184 21.46 -11.42 2.70
C GLY A 184 20.86 -11.14 4.08
N GLY A 185 20.99 -9.88 4.51
CA GLY A 185 20.39 -9.39 5.75
C GLY A 185 19.00 -8.83 5.46
N ASP A 186 18.43 -8.18 6.47
CA ASP A 186 17.18 -7.47 6.29
C ASP A 186 17.28 -6.40 5.20
N HIS A 187 16.16 -6.12 4.53
CA HIS A 187 16.06 -4.99 3.63
C HIS A 187 14.68 -4.36 3.63
N ILE A 188 14.62 -3.15 3.10
CA ILE A 188 13.36 -2.54 2.67
C ILE A 188 13.37 -2.46 1.14
N GLY A 189 12.21 -2.71 0.55
CA GLY A 189 12.07 -2.93 -0.89
C GLY A 189 10.83 -2.26 -1.49
N VAL A 190 10.87 -2.01 -2.80
CA VAL A 190 9.70 -1.62 -3.60
C VAL A 190 9.44 -2.70 -4.63
N ASP A 191 8.33 -3.39 -4.48
CA ASP A 191 7.92 -4.53 -5.30
C ASP A 191 6.86 -4.10 -6.31
N VAL A 192 7.05 -4.51 -7.57
CA VAL A 192 6.07 -4.30 -8.62
C VAL A 192 5.68 -5.63 -9.23
N ASN A 193 4.47 -6.07 -8.92
CA ASN A 193 3.88 -7.26 -9.52
C ASN A 193 4.65 -8.58 -9.32
N GLY A 194 5.60 -8.62 -8.38
CA GLY A 194 6.37 -9.79 -8.02
C GLY A 194 7.23 -9.50 -6.80
N ILE A 195 7.70 -10.57 -6.13
CA ILE A 195 8.46 -10.46 -4.88
C ILE A 195 9.88 -9.95 -5.07
N ARG A 196 10.44 -10.07 -6.28
CA ARG A 196 11.75 -9.47 -6.56
C ARG A 196 11.60 -7.96 -6.64
N SER A 197 12.02 -7.29 -5.58
CA SER A 197 12.05 -5.83 -5.51
C SER A 197 12.72 -5.16 -6.71
N ASN A 198 12.08 -4.13 -7.24
CA ASN A 198 12.63 -3.26 -8.29
C ASN A 198 13.74 -2.36 -7.74
N ARG A 199 13.62 -1.95 -6.47
CA ARG A 199 14.60 -1.16 -5.73
C ARG A 199 14.61 -1.59 -4.28
N THR A 200 15.80 -1.72 -3.70
CA THR A 200 15.98 -2.09 -2.29
C THR A 200 16.98 -1.17 -1.60
N ARG A 201 16.92 -1.15 -0.28
CA ARG A 201 17.95 -0.65 0.61
C ARG A 201 18.26 -1.73 1.63
N SER A 202 19.47 -2.30 1.54
CA SER A 202 19.97 -3.24 2.54
C SER A 202 20.11 -2.57 3.90
N LEU A 203 19.80 -3.32 4.95
CA LEU A 203 19.93 -2.91 6.33
C LEU A 203 20.97 -3.81 7.03
N PRO A 204 21.46 -3.41 8.21
CA PRO A 204 22.22 -4.34 9.03
C PRO A 204 21.40 -5.62 9.29
N PRO A 205 22.04 -6.79 9.39
CA PRO A 205 21.35 -8.03 9.72
C PRO A 205 20.57 -7.91 11.04
N LEU A 206 19.42 -8.58 11.11
CA LEU A 206 18.60 -8.69 12.33
C LEU A 206 18.14 -7.35 12.90
N SER A 207 18.04 -6.33 12.06
CA SER A 207 17.86 -4.95 12.49
C SER A 207 16.40 -4.49 12.42
N LEU A 208 15.58 -5.05 11.55
CA LEU A 208 14.11 -4.91 11.51
C LEU A 208 13.47 -5.68 12.68
N HIS A 209 13.59 -5.17 13.89
CA HIS A 209 12.97 -5.74 15.09
C HIS A 209 12.44 -4.63 16.00
N GLY A 210 11.47 -4.98 16.84
CA GLY A 210 10.87 -4.04 17.77
C GLY A 210 10.04 -2.96 17.05
N ILE A 211 9.82 -1.83 17.73
CA ILE A 211 8.99 -0.74 17.23
C ILE A 211 9.79 0.13 16.25
N MET A 212 9.21 0.37 15.08
CA MET A 212 9.79 1.17 14.02
C MET A 212 8.77 2.16 13.45
N TRP A 213 9.28 3.19 12.78
CA TRP A 213 8.49 4.17 12.06
C TRP A 213 8.84 4.11 10.59
N ALA A 214 7.84 4.13 9.71
CA ALA A 214 8.09 4.29 8.29
C ALA A 214 7.14 5.31 7.67
N SER A 215 7.61 5.93 6.60
CA SER A 215 6.78 6.75 5.72
C SER A 215 7.05 6.41 4.26
N VAL A 216 5.98 6.49 3.47
CA VAL A 216 6.03 6.35 2.01
C VAL A 216 5.33 7.57 1.43
N THR A 217 6.05 8.29 0.60
CA THR A 217 5.51 9.42 -0.17
C THR A 217 5.60 9.10 -1.64
N TYR A 218 4.55 9.37 -2.39
CA TYR A 218 4.53 9.25 -3.84
C TYR A 218 4.08 10.58 -4.42
N ASP A 219 4.90 11.12 -5.31
CA ASP A 219 4.60 12.31 -6.08
C ASP A 219 4.09 11.89 -7.47
N GLY A 220 2.82 12.18 -7.77
CA GLY A 220 2.18 11.75 -9.01
C GLY A 220 2.69 12.45 -10.28
N GLU A 221 3.30 13.64 -10.15
CA GLU A 221 3.80 14.40 -11.29
C GLU A 221 5.18 13.90 -11.72
N SER A 222 6.10 13.81 -10.76
CA SER A 222 7.46 13.30 -10.96
C SER A 222 7.53 11.76 -10.99
N LYS A 223 6.47 11.08 -10.55
CA LYS A 223 6.38 9.62 -10.45
C LYS A 223 7.44 9.02 -9.53
N VAL A 224 7.81 9.77 -8.48
CA VAL A 224 8.83 9.37 -7.52
C VAL A 224 8.18 8.92 -6.23
N MET A 225 8.48 7.69 -5.84
CA MET A 225 8.23 7.15 -4.51
C MET A 225 9.47 7.33 -3.64
N LYS A 226 9.31 7.92 -2.45
CA LYS A 226 10.35 7.98 -1.42
C LYS A 226 9.90 7.15 -0.23
N VAL A 227 10.78 6.27 0.22
CA VAL A 227 10.57 5.39 1.38
C VAL A 227 11.58 5.79 2.45
N ALA A 228 11.11 6.00 3.67
CA ALA A 228 11.94 6.25 4.83
C ALA A 228 11.56 5.29 5.95
N LEU A 229 12.57 4.66 6.56
CA LEU A 229 12.44 3.83 7.75
C LEU A 229 13.30 4.46 8.85
N ARG A 230 12.68 4.84 9.96
CA ARG A 230 13.36 5.31 11.16
C ARG A 230 13.28 4.26 12.25
N LYS A 231 14.44 3.97 12.84
CA LYS A 231 14.62 3.00 13.90
C LYS A 231 15.22 3.68 15.12
N THR A 232 14.72 3.36 16.29
CA THR A 232 15.33 3.77 17.56
C THR A 232 16.25 2.66 18.02
N GLU A 233 17.53 2.96 18.23
CA GLU A 233 18.45 1.94 18.77
C GLU A 233 18.17 1.73 20.26
N LEU A 234 18.38 0.48 20.73
CA LEU A 234 18.14 0.06 22.11
C LEU A 234 18.92 0.87 23.16
N ALA A 235 19.95 1.63 22.75
CA ALA A 235 20.84 2.37 23.64
C ALA A 235 20.27 3.74 24.10
N SER A 236 19.47 4.45 23.28
CA SER A 236 18.74 5.66 23.70
C SER A 236 17.70 6.11 22.65
N GLU A 237 16.64 6.80 23.09
CA GLU A 237 15.69 7.44 22.15
C GLU A 237 16.31 8.58 21.33
N GLU A 238 17.50 9.06 21.71
CA GLU A 238 18.24 10.10 20.99
C GLU A 238 19.09 9.54 19.84
N SER A 239 19.45 8.25 19.86
CA SER A 239 20.11 7.58 18.73
C SER A 239 19.08 6.90 17.83
N SER A 240 18.48 7.67 16.93
CA SER A 240 17.66 7.13 15.85
C SER A 240 18.43 7.09 14.54
N THR A 241 18.39 5.95 13.84
CA THR A 241 18.94 5.81 12.48
C THR A 241 17.81 5.84 11.47
N THR A 242 17.98 6.64 10.41
CA THR A 242 17.03 6.69 9.29
C THR A 242 17.67 6.06 8.05
N TYR A 243 16.93 5.17 7.39
CA TYR A 243 17.28 4.57 6.12
C TYR A 243 16.28 5.05 5.07
N GLU A 244 16.78 5.58 3.96
CA GLU A 244 15.94 6.15 2.91
C GLU A 244 16.41 5.68 1.53
N PHE A 245 15.44 5.52 0.62
CA PHE A 245 15.71 5.31 -0.80
C PHE A 245 14.50 5.75 -1.62
N ASN A 246 14.74 5.95 -2.92
CA ASN A 246 13.72 6.35 -3.86
C ASN A 246 13.56 5.31 -4.97
N ALA A 247 12.34 5.20 -5.49
CA ALA A 247 12.01 4.46 -6.70
C ALA A 247 11.21 5.37 -7.64
N THR A 248 11.48 5.26 -8.94
CA THR A 248 10.73 5.99 -9.97
C THR A 248 9.86 5.01 -10.73
N MET A 249 8.55 5.26 -10.76
CA MET A 249 7.56 4.39 -11.40
C MET A 249 6.21 5.07 -11.57
N ASP A 250 5.54 4.84 -12.70
CA ASP A 250 4.13 5.18 -12.87
C ASP A 250 3.23 4.10 -12.27
N LEU A 251 2.42 4.48 -11.26
CA LEU A 251 1.48 3.55 -10.62
C LEU A 251 0.50 2.88 -11.60
N ARG A 252 0.10 3.59 -12.66
CA ARG A 252 -0.81 3.05 -13.68
C ARG A 252 -0.02 2.25 -14.72
N ASP A 253 0.98 2.86 -15.33
CA ASP A 253 1.56 2.32 -16.55
C ASP A 253 2.64 1.25 -16.26
N ASP A 254 3.43 1.42 -15.20
CA ASP A 254 4.47 0.47 -14.82
C ASP A 254 3.93 -0.62 -13.86
N ALA A 255 3.13 -0.21 -12.87
CA ALA A 255 2.57 -1.16 -11.89
C ALA A 255 1.21 -1.74 -12.30
N GLY A 256 0.54 -1.16 -13.30
CA GLY A 256 -0.76 -1.66 -13.75
C GLY A 256 -1.87 -1.45 -12.71
N LEU A 257 -1.71 -0.54 -11.74
CA LEU A 257 -2.71 -0.37 -10.67
C LEU A 257 -4.02 0.18 -11.23
N VAL A 258 -5.12 -0.38 -10.71
CA VAL A 258 -6.46 0.11 -10.99
C VAL A 258 -6.64 1.54 -10.47
N GLN A 259 -7.56 2.28 -11.10
CA GLN A 259 -7.84 3.67 -10.76
C GLN A 259 -8.19 3.86 -9.28
N ASP A 260 -9.11 3.03 -8.77
CA ASP A 260 -9.52 2.97 -7.38
C ASP A 260 -8.89 1.75 -6.72
N ALA A 261 -7.81 1.96 -5.98
CA ALA A 261 -7.01 0.89 -5.40
C ALA A 261 -7.36 0.64 -3.93
N ALA A 262 -7.18 -0.61 -3.49
CA ALA A 262 -7.12 -0.93 -2.09
C ALA A 262 -5.78 -0.43 -1.52
N VAL A 263 -5.82 0.06 -0.29
CA VAL A 263 -4.63 0.44 0.47
C VAL A 263 -4.64 -0.31 1.80
N GLY A 264 -3.50 -0.87 2.18
CA GLY A 264 -3.41 -1.64 3.41
C GLY A 264 -2.03 -2.23 3.67
N PHE A 265 -2.01 -3.24 4.54
CA PHE A 265 -0.82 -4.00 4.87
C PHE A 265 -1.06 -5.48 4.66
N SER A 266 0.00 -6.19 4.29
CA SER A 266 0.06 -7.65 4.22
C SER A 266 1.27 -8.12 5.02
N ALA A 267 1.17 -9.26 5.66
CA ALA A 267 2.31 -9.94 6.28
C ALA A 267 2.15 -11.44 6.12
N ALA A 268 3.27 -12.14 6.20
CA ALA A 268 3.28 -13.59 6.18
C ALA A 268 4.39 -14.16 7.06
N THR A 269 4.19 -15.41 7.44
CA THR A 269 5.18 -16.25 8.12
C THR A 269 5.31 -17.56 7.35
N GLY A 270 6.50 -18.15 7.37
CA GLY A 270 6.77 -19.49 6.86
C GLY A 270 6.99 -20.46 8.01
N VAL A 271 7.96 -21.38 7.85
CA VAL A 271 8.43 -22.23 8.97
C VAL A 271 9.04 -21.37 10.07
N LEU A 272 9.85 -20.39 9.68
CA LEU A 272 10.29 -19.32 10.57
C LEU A 272 9.15 -18.32 10.73
N CYS A 273 9.01 -17.79 11.94
CA CYS A 273 7.90 -16.91 12.26
C CYS A 273 8.32 -15.77 13.17
N GLU A 274 7.53 -14.72 13.07
CA GLU A 274 7.50 -13.54 13.90
C GLU A 274 6.11 -12.90 13.78
N SER A 275 5.74 -12.10 14.78
CA SER A 275 4.50 -11.35 14.77
C SER A 275 4.70 -9.99 14.12
N HIS A 276 3.78 -9.65 13.22
CA HIS A 276 3.77 -8.39 12.49
C HIS A 276 2.60 -7.52 12.97
N GLN A 277 2.90 -6.35 13.50
CA GLN A 277 1.94 -5.55 14.25
C GLN A 277 1.94 -4.11 13.77
N LEU A 278 0.76 -3.50 13.65
CA LEU A 278 0.60 -2.11 13.29
C LEU A 278 0.05 -1.34 14.51
N LEU A 279 0.75 -0.29 14.91
CA LEU A 279 0.49 0.52 16.12
C LEU A 279 -0.27 1.81 15.77
N SER A 280 0.07 2.41 14.64
CA SER A 280 -0.65 3.56 14.09
C SER A 280 -0.49 3.61 12.57
N TRP A 281 -1.45 4.22 11.88
CA TRP A 281 -1.42 4.35 10.44
C TRP A 281 -2.18 5.59 9.98
N SER A 282 -1.47 6.48 9.31
CA SER A 282 -2.07 7.62 8.62
C SER A 282 -1.85 7.51 7.11
N PHE A 283 -2.80 8.04 6.37
CA PHE A 283 -2.76 8.11 4.92
C PHE A 283 -3.42 9.41 4.49
N HIS A 284 -2.84 10.05 3.48
CA HIS A 284 -3.39 11.22 2.84
C HIS A 284 -3.06 11.16 1.35
N SER A 285 -4.08 11.19 0.48
CA SER A 285 -3.90 11.39 -0.95
C SER A 285 -4.42 12.76 -1.38
N THR A 286 -3.84 13.32 -2.44
CA THR A 286 -4.43 14.47 -3.10
C THR A 286 -5.68 14.03 -3.86
N GLY A 287 -6.78 14.73 -3.61
CA GLY A 287 -7.93 14.72 -4.52
C GLY A 287 -7.66 15.66 -5.68
N ASN A 288 -8.44 15.60 -6.76
CA ASN A 288 -8.26 16.50 -7.90
C ASN A 288 -8.38 17.98 -7.41
N PRO A 289 -7.33 18.82 -7.51
CA PRO A 289 -7.30 20.13 -6.85
C PRO A 289 -8.16 21.22 -7.49
N PHE A 290 -8.92 20.91 -8.55
CA PHE A 290 -9.89 21.87 -9.09
C PHE A 290 -11.23 21.73 -8.37
N GLN A 291 -11.28 22.32 -7.18
CA GLN A 291 -12.49 22.99 -6.71
C GLN A 291 -12.43 24.42 -7.24
N ILE A 292 -13.32 24.76 -8.17
CA ILE A 292 -13.76 26.14 -8.40
C ILE A 292 -15.27 26.12 -8.27
#